data_AF-A0A3S0BHX6-F1
#
_entry.id   AF-A0A3S0BHX6-F1
#
_cell.length_a   1.000
_cell.length_b   1.000
_cell.length_c   1.000
_cell.angle_alpha   90.00
_cell.angle_beta   90.00
_cell.angle_gamma   90.00
#
_symmetry.space_group_name_H-M   'P 1'
#
loop_
_entity.id
_entity.type
_entity.pdbx_description
1 polymer ?
#
loop_
_entity_poly.entity_id
_entity_poly.type
_entity_poly.pdbx_seq_one_letter_code
_entity_poly.pdbx_strand_id
1 'polypeptide(L)'
;MAKAFENTDPATAPPTPAPAEGEPVGVIQIPKIGLERVIVQGVSKKDLKKGPGHYPGTPLPGQAGNSGIAGHRTTYGAPFNRIDELAPGDEINITTPQGRFLYKVIKAPDSDAAPYIVKPTDVTVLDDKGDNRITLTACHPEYSARQRIIVNAVLSEEPAPTSPPSKAVTEAVTTSNRALDEGMSGDDSALLPAIAFAVAALLVGIAAWFIGRRWKKWPMWLLGTPVVLGLVWFSYVYLDRYLPSL
;
A
#
# COMPACT_ATOMS: atom_id res chain seq x y z
N MET A 1 -4.60 -20.09 -6.94
CA MET A 1 -3.89 -20.25 -5.65
C MET A 1 -4.86 -20.43 -4.49
N ALA A 2 -5.93 -19.64 -4.34
CA ALA A 2 -6.89 -19.79 -3.22
C ALA A 2 -7.45 -21.21 -3.02
N LYS A 3 -7.89 -21.88 -4.09
CA LYS A 3 -8.42 -23.26 -4.04
C LYS A 3 -7.44 -24.32 -3.48
N ALA A 4 -6.14 -24.07 -3.49
CA ALA A 4 -5.16 -25.06 -3.03
C ALA A 4 -5.05 -25.11 -1.50
N PHE A 5 -5.45 -24.05 -0.80
CA PHE A 5 -5.30 -23.92 0.66
C PHE A 5 -6.64 -23.87 1.39
N GLU A 6 -7.75 -24.02 0.67
CA GLU A 6 -9.10 -24.02 1.22
C GLU A 6 -9.36 -25.23 2.12
N ASN A 7 -8.57 -26.30 1.98
CA ASN A 7 -8.65 -27.50 2.81
C ASN A 7 -7.53 -27.59 3.86
N THR A 8 -6.69 -26.56 4.00
CA THR A 8 -5.66 -26.54 5.04
C THR A 8 -6.31 -26.20 6.37
N ASP A 9 -6.14 -27.08 7.37
CA ASP A 9 -6.58 -26.83 8.74
C ASP A 9 -5.65 -25.79 9.41
N PRO A 10 -6.18 -24.61 9.80
CA PRO A 10 -5.40 -23.55 10.44
C PRO A 10 -4.65 -23.97 11.70
N ALA A 11 -5.20 -24.91 12.48
CA ALA A 11 -4.65 -25.32 13.75
C ALA A 11 -3.40 -26.22 13.60
N THR A 12 -3.29 -26.92 12.47
CA THR A 12 -2.22 -27.89 12.20
C THR A 12 -1.26 -27.45 11.10
N ALA A 13 -1.49 -26.30 10.49
CA ALA A 13 -0.63 -25.74 9.45
C ALA A 13 0.78 -25.45 9.99
N PRO A 14 1.85 -25.73 9.21
CA PRO A 14 3.20 -25.40 9.63
C PRO A 14 3.37 -23.87 9.76
N PRO A 15 4.18 -23.41 10.73
CA PRO A 15 4.48 -22.00 10.88
C PRO A 15 5.18 -21.48 9.63
N THR A 16 4.63 -20.42 9.04
CA THR A 16 5.08 -19.89 7.74
C THR A 16 5.75 -18.53 7.94
N PRO A 17 6.98 -18.32 7.41
CA PRO A 17 7.64 -17.02 7.45
C PRO A 17 6.94 -16.02 6.54
N ALA A 18 7.10 -14.72 6.82
CA ALA A 18 6.62 -13.68 5.93
C ALA A 18 7.29 -13.78 4.54
N PRO A 19 6.52 -13.66 3.44
CA PRO A 19 7.08 -13.59 2.09
C PRO A 19 8.00 -12.37 1.91
N ALA A 20 8.75 -12.33 0.80
CA ALA A 20 9.51 -11.11 0.46
C ALA A 20 8.57 -9.98 0.00
N GLU A 21 8.99 -8.72 0.13
CA GLU A 21 8.18 -7.59 -0.33
C GLU A 21 7.82 -7.69 -1.82
N GLY A 22 6.54 -7.44 -2.11
CA GLY A 22 5.95 -7.56 -3.43
C GLY A 22 5.53 -8.97 -3.84
N GLU A 23 5.77 -9.99 -2.99
CA GLU A 23 5.28 -11.36 -3.16
C GLU A 23 3.88 -11.56 -2.55
N PRO A 24 3.10 -12.55 -3.02
CA PRO A 24 1.76 -12.80 -2.49
C PRO A 24 1.79 -13.37 -1.06
N VAL A 25 0.98 -12.77 -0.18
CA VAL A 25 0.72 -13.25 1.20
C VAL A 25 -0.52 -14.15 1.24
N GLY A 26 -1.57 -13.78 0.51
CA GLY A 26 -2.84 -14.47 0.54
C GLY A 26 -3.88 -13.79 -0.34
N VAL A 27 -5.15 -14.16 -0.16
CA VAL A 27 -6.29 -13.57 -0.85
C VAL A 27 -7.26 -13.03 0.18
N ILE A 28 -7.67 -11.77 0.03
CA ILE A 28 -8.72 -11.14 0.82
C ILE A 28 -10.04 -11.12 0.04
N GLN A 29 -11.12 -11.49 0.71
CA GLN A 29 -12.48 -11.47 0.21
C GLN A 29 -13.38 -10.74 1.21
N ILE A 30 -14.08 -9.69 0.76
CA ILE A 30 -15.04 -8.94 1.58
C ILE A 30 -16.36 -8.87 0.81
N PRO A 31 -17.31 -9.80 1.06
CA PRO A 31 -18.53 -9.94 0.27
C PRO A 31 -19.37 -8.66 0.23
N LYS A 32 -19.49 -7.96 1.37
CA LYS A 32 -20.28 -6.72 1.51
C LYS A 32 -19.94 -5.66 0.44
N ILE A 33 -18.65 -5.52 0.13
CA ILE A 33 -18.15 -4.52 -0.82
C ILE A 33 -17.74 -5.13 -2.16
N GLY A 34 -17.94 -6.44 -2.35
CA GLY A 34 -17.56 -7.17 -3.57
C GLY A 34 -16.06 -7.23 -3.81
N LEU A 35 -15.24 -7.18 -2.75
CA LEU A 35 -13.79 -7.23 -2.86
C LEU A 35 -13.31 -8.68 -2.96
N GLU A 36 -12.48 -8.96 -3.96
CA GLU A 36 -11.64 -10.15 -4.03
C GLU A 36 -10.29 -9.78 -4.66
N ARG A 37 -9.20 -9.82 -3.88
CA ARG A 37 -7.86 -9.42 -4.31
C ARG A 37 -6.77 -10.23 -3.64
N VAL A 38 -5.62 -10.33 -4.33
CA VAL A 38 -4.38 -10.87 -3.74
C VAL A 38 -3.78 -9.80 -2.84
N ILE A 39 -3.46 -10.18 -1.60
CA ILE A 39 -2.66 -9.39 -0.67
C ILE A 39 -1.19 -9.62 -1.04
N VAL A 40 -0.42 -8.55 -1.18
CA VAL A 40 1.04 -8.61 -1.36
C VAL A 40 1.74 -8.23 -0.05
N GLN A 41 2.96 -8.69 0.15
CA GLN A 41 3.79 -8.22 1.26
C GLN A 41 4.31 -6.81 0.96
N GLY A 42 4.27 -5.91 1.93
CA GLY A 42 4.79 -4.55 1.77
C GLY A 42 3.71 -3.54 1.41
N VAL A 43 3.93 -2.29 1.84
CA VAL A 43 2.99 -1.16 1.64
C VAL A 43 3.66 0.02 0.91
N SER A 44 4.77 -0.24 0.20
CA SER A 44 5.39 0.75 -0.66
C SER A 44 4.47 1.08 -1.84
N LYS A 45 4.70 2.23 -2.50
CA LYS A 45 3.97 2.59 -3.73
C LYS A 45 4.06 1.50 -4.80
N LYS A 46 5.18 0.78 -4.90
CA LYS A 46 5.36 -0.29 -5.89
C LYS A 46 4.50 -1.51 -5.59
N ASP A 47 4.29 -1.80 -4.31
CA ASP A 47 3.54 -2.99 -3.87
C ASP A 47 2.04 -2.71 -3.93
N LEU A 48 1.59 -1.55 -3.43
CA LEU A 48 0.17 -1.20 -3.44
C LEU A 48 -0.43 -1.03 -4.85
N LYS A 49 0.42 -0.79 -5.87
CA LYS A 49 0.01 -0.85 -7.29
C LYS A 49 -0.45 -2.25 -7.73
N LYS A 50 -0.02 -3.32 -7.05
CA LYS A 50 -0.37 -4.70 -7.37
C LYS A 50 -1.64 -5.17 -6.65
N GLY A 51 -2.00 -4.55 -5.53
CA GLY A 51 -3.14 -4.92 -4.70
C GLY A 51 -2.99 -4.42 -3.26
N PRO A 52 -3.91 -4.82 -2.35
CA PRO A 52 -3.74 -4.56 -0.92
C PRO A 52 -2.39 -5.08 -0.41
N GLY A 53 -1.72 -4.30 0.42
CA GLY A 53 -0.40 -4.61 0.96
C GLY A 53 -0.47 -4.94 2.45
N HIS A 54 0.14 -6.03 2.86
CA HIS A 54 0.35 -6.37 4.28
C HIS A 54 1.49 -5.51 4.86
N TYR A 55 1.28 -4.94 6.04
CA TYR A 55 2.29 -4.13 6.73
C TYR A 55 3.46 -5.00 7.20
N PRO A 56 4.70 -4.75 6.76
CA PRO A 56 5.86 -5.43 7.33
C PRO A 56 5.96 -5.17 8.83
N GLY A 57 6.25 -6.22 9.60
CA GLY A 57 6.36 -6.14 11.06
C GLY A 57 5.07 -6.44 11.82
N THR A 58 3.90 -6.50 11.16
CA THR A 58 2.69 -7.08 11.75
C THR A 58 2.64 -8.60 11.52
N PRO A 59 1.93 -9.37 12.38
CA PRO A 59 1.66 -10.78 12.14
C PRO A 59 0.97 -11.01 10.79
N LEU A 60 1.24 -12.16 10.14
CA LEU A 60 0.53 -12.51 8.90
C LEU A 60 -0.97 -12.72 9.18
N PRO A 61 -1.85 -12.50 8.18
CA PRO A 61 -3.26 -12.81 8.34
C PRO A 61 -3.46 -14.28 8.76
N GLY A 62 -4.26 -14.47 9.80
CA GLY A 62 -4.52 -15.75 10.45
C GLY A 62 -3.63 -16.05 11.66
N GLN A 63 -2.53 -15.32 11.86
CA GLN A 63 -1.66 -15.48 13.02
C GLN A 63 -2.14 -14.64 14.21
N ALA A 64 -1.60 -14.94 15.39
CA ALA A 64 -1.95 -14.23 16.62
C ALA A 64 -1.47 -12.76 16.60
N GLY A 65 -2.28 -11.84 17.16
CA GLY A 65 -2.03 -10.40 17.21
C GLY A 65 -2.80 -9.60 16.13
N ASN A 66 -2.29 -8.41 15.79
CA ASN A 66 -2.96 -7.48 14.86
C ASN A 66 -2.27 -7.45 13.49
N SER A 67 -2.86 -8.10 12.47
CA SER A 67 -2.36 -8.04 11.10
C SER A 67 -2.81 -6.74 10.41
N GLY A 68 -1.89 -5.97 9.84
CA GLY A 68 -2.22 -4.75 9.11
C GLY A 68 -2.32 -4.99 7.61
N ILE A 69 -3.35 -4.43 6.96
CA ILE A 69 -3.44 -4.37 5.48
C ILE A 69 -3.78 -2.94 5.02
N ALA A 70 -2.92 -2.36 4.18
CA ALA A 70 -3.18 -1.11 3.47
C ALA A 70 -3.78 -1.37 2.09
N GLY A 71 -4.62 -0.45 1.61
CA GLY A 71 -5.11 -0.48 0.23
C GLY A 71 -5.50 0.90 -0.29
N HIS A 72 -5.40 1.08 -1.60
CA HIS A 72 -5.83 2.32 -2.25
C HIS A 72 -7.35 2.48 -2.18
N ARG A 73 -7.78 3.74 -1.95
CA ARG A 73 -9.19 4.12 -1.97
C ARG A 73 -9.67 4.62 -3.32
N THR A 74 -8.80 5.17 -4.18
CA THR A 74 -9.23 5.74 -5.48
C THR A 74 -8.42 5.30 -6.70
N THR A 75 -7.18 4.84 -6.53
CA THR A 75 -6.30 4.46 -7.63
C THR A 75 -6.02 2.96 -7.70
N TYR A 76 -5.42 2.52 -8.81
CA TYR A 76 -4.91 1.15 -9.00
C TYR A 76 -5.97 0.05 -8.72
N GLY A 77 -7.17 0.25 -9.25
CA GLY A 77 -8.31 -0.65 -9.04
C GLY A 77 -8.99 -0.50 -7.67
N ALA A 78 -8.49 0.41 -6.82
CA ALA A 78 -9.10 0.94 -5.61
C ALA A 78 -9.77 -0.12 -4.73
N PRO A 79 -9.01 -1.13 -4.24
CA PRO A 79 -9.57 -2.27 -3.52
C PRO A 79 -10.38 -1.85 -2.28
N PHE A 80 -10.05 -0.71 -1.65
CA PHE A 80 -10.73 -0.20 -0.49
C PHE A 80 -11.56 1.06 -0.79
N ASN A 81 -12.02 1.26 -2.03
CA ASN A 81 -12.88 2.39 -2.39
C ASN A 81 -14.12 2.48 -1.49
N ARG A 82 -14.82 1.35 -1.33
CA ARG A 82 -16.08 1.20 -0.60
C ARG A 82 -15.90 0.76 0.85
N ILE A 83 -14.70 0.92 1.41
CA ILE A 83 -14.40 0.45 2.79
C ILE A 83 -15.28 1.14 3.85
N ASP A 84 -15.84 2.32 3.54
CA ASP A 84 -16.81 3.05 4.34
C ASP A 84 -18.20 2.42 4.42
N GLU A 85 -18.49 1.41 3.61
CA GLU A 85 -19.76 0.67 3.67
C GLU A 85 -19.75 -0.51 4.66
N LEU A 86 -18.59 -0.83 5.24
CA LEU A 86 -18.45 -1.90 6.22
C LEU A 86 -19.01 -1.49 7.57
N ALA A 87 -19.77 -2.39 8.18
CA ALA A 87 -20.39 -2.21 9.49
C ALA A 87 -20.00 -3.35 10.45
N PRO A 88 -20.14 -3.15 11.77
CA PRO A 88 -19.91 -4.22 12.74
C PRO A 88 -20.72 -5.48 12.41
N GLY A 89 -20.05 -6.62 12.42
CA GLY A 89 -20.61 -7.93 12.05
C GLY A 89 -20.35 -8.36 10.61
N ASP A 90 -19.95 -7.45 9.71
CA ASP A 90 -19.59 -7.82 8.34
C ASP A 90 -18.35 -8.74 8.31
N GLU A 91 -18.31 -9.63 7.31
CA GLU A 91 -17.29 -10.67 7.20
C GLU A 91 -16.13 -10.26 6.29
N ILE A 92 -14.91 -10.57 6.74
CA ILE A 92 -13.68 -10.48 5.97
C ILE A 92 -13.05 -11.87 5.96
N ASN A 93 -13.03 -12.51 4.80
CA ASN A 93 -12.45 -13.83 4.60
C ASN A 93 -11.03 -13.67 4.06
N ILE A 94 -10.06 -14.35 4.66
CA ILE A 94 -8.68 -14.37 4.16
C ILE A 94 -8.21 -15.80 3.99
N THR A 95 -7.63 -16.08 2.83
CA THR A 95 -7.00 -17.36 2.54
C THR A 95 -5.50 -17.16 2.39
N THR A 96 -4.71 -17.81 3.23
CA THR A 96 -3.25 -17.86 3.16
C THR A 96 -2.80 -19.31 2.95
N PRO A 97 -1.50 -19.58 2.75
CA PRO A 97 -1.00 -20.95 2.77
C PRO A 97 -1.29 -21.72 4.06
N GLN A 98 -1.53 -21.01 5.17
CA GLN A 98 -1.86 -21.60 6.47
C GLN A 98 -3.35 -21.94 6.63
N GLY A 99 -4.21 -21.57 5.66
CA GLY A 99 -5.63 -21.91 5.69
C GLY A 99 -6.54 -20.72 5.42
N ARG A 100 -7.83 -20.91 5.71
CA ARG A 100 -8.86 -19.88 5.60
C ARG A 100 -9.19 -19.34 6.99
N PHE A 101 -9.31 -18.02 7.07
CA PHE A 101 -9.53 -17.29 8.31
C PHE A 101 -10.72 -16.35 8.13
N LEU A 102 -11.71 -16.48 9.00
CA LEU A 102 -12.88 -15.60 9.04
C LEU A 102 -12.70 -14.52 10.10
N TYR A 103 -12.74 -13.27 9.67
CA TYR A 103 -12.75 -12.10 10.54
C TYR A 103 -14.12 -11.44 10.53
N LYS A 104 -14.55 -10.90 11.68
CA LYS A 104 -15.79 -10.12 11.81
C LYS A 104 -15.48 -8.70 12.20
N VAL A 105 -15.98 -7.75 11.43
CA VAL A 105 -15.80 -6.31 11.69
C VAL A 105 -16.35 -5.97 13.07
N ILE A 106 -15.58 -5.20 13.83
CA ILE A 106 -15.95 -4.73 15.16
C ILE A 106 -16.18 -3.22 15.15
N LYS A 107 -16.81 -2.75 16.23
CA LYS A 107 -17.01 -1.33 16.49
C LYS A 107 -15.67 -0.60 16.65
N ALA A 108 -15.65 0.68 16.27
CA ALA A 108 -14.53 1.56 16.55
C ALA A 108 -14.31 1.71 18.07
N PRO A 109 -13.09 2.04 18.52
CA PRO A 109 -12.79 2.19 19.95
C PRO A 109 -13.71 3.18 20.68
N ASP A 110 -14.04 4.29 20.01
CA ASP A 110 -14.79 5.42 20.61
C ASP A 110 -16.22 5.57 20.05
N SER A 111 -16.75 4.58 19.32
CA SER A 111 -18.10 4.67 18.76
C SER A 111 -18.73 3.30 18.48
N ASP A 112 -20.07 3.25 18.46
CA ASP A 112 -20.81 2.03 18.05
C ASP A 112 -20.80 1.75 16.54
N ALA A 113 -20.09 2.58 15.76
CA ALA A 113 -19.98 2.45 14.31
C ALA A 113 -18.61 1.88 13.89
N ALA A 114 -18.57 1.42 12.65
CA ALA A 114 -17.36 1.20 11.87
C ALA A 114 -17.64 1.68 10.44
N PRO A 115 -16.62 2.09 9.66
CA PRO A 115 -15.25 2.41 10.09
C PRO A 115 -15.13 3.71 10.91
N TYR A 116 -13.91 4.06 11.31
CA TYR A 116 -13.56 5.35 11.94
C TYR A 116 -12.35 6.01 11.26
N ILE A 117 -12.15 7.31 11.54
CA ILE A 117 -11.14 8.14 10.87
C ILE A 117 -10.04 8.55 11.86
N VAL A 118 -8.78 8.39 11.44
CA VAL A 118 -7.60 8.80 12.21
C VAL A 118 -6.68 9.72 11.39
N LYS A 119 -5.69 10.31 12.07
CA LYS A 119 -4.61 11.05 11.41
C LYS A 119 -3.64 10.08 10.73
N PRO A 120 -2.97 10.46 9.62
CA PRO A 120 -1.99 9.59 8.96
C PRO A 120 -0.84 9.15 9.87
N THR A 121 -0.48 9.96 10.86
CA THR A 121 0.59 9.69 11.83
C THR A 121 0.16 8.78 12.99
N ASP A 122 -1.10 8.37 13.05
CA ASP A 122 -1.60 7.51 14.14
C ASP A 122 -1.33 6.04 13.82
N VAL A 123 -0.09 5.62 14.07
CA VAL A 123 0.35 4.23 13.85
C VAL A 123 -0.17 3.26 14.92
N THR A 124 -0.74 3.77 16.01
CA THR A 124 -1.22 2.95 17.15
C THR A 124 -2.41 2.05 16.78
N VAL A 125 -3.02 2.29 15.63
CA VAL A 125 -4.04 1.42 15.04
C VAL A 125 -3.50 0.03 14.67
N LEU A 126 -2.18 -0.09 14.46
CA LEU A 126 -1.50 -1.34 14.13
C LEU A 126 -0.92 -2.06 15.35
N ASP A 127 -0.96 -1.44 16.54
CA ASP A 127 -0.46 -2.07 17.76
C ASP A 127 -1.25 -3.34 18.08
N ASP A 128 -0.60 -4.25 18.80
CA ASP A 128 -1.27 -5.40 19.41
C ASP A 128 -2.29 -4.90 20.44
N LYS A 129 -3.52 -5.42 20.34
CA LYS A 129 -4.65 -5.06 21.22
C LYS A 129 -5.01 -6.19 22.19
N GLY A 130 -4.23 -7.27 22.22
CA GLY A 130 -4.45 -8.42 23.09
C GLY A 130 -5.48 -9.43 22.55
N ASP A 131 -5.96 -9.24 21.33
CA ASP A 131 -6.79 -10.16 20.59
C ASP A 131 -6.23 -10.39 19.17
N ASN A 132 -6.78 -11.40 18.49
CA ASN A 132 -6.38 -11.74 17.13
C ASN A 132 -7.26 -10.94 16.18
N ARG A 133 -6.69 -9.92 15.54
CA ARG A 133 -7.46 -9.02 14.68
C ARG A 133 -6.74 -8.69 13.39
N ILE A 134 -7.50 -8.11 12.48
CA ILE A 134 -6.98 -7.46 11.29
C ILE A 134 -7.38 -6.00 11.29
N THR A 135 -6.47 -5.14 10.82
CA THR A 135 -6.68 -3.71 10.66
C THR A 135 -6.52 -3.35 9.19
N LEU A 136 -7.61 -2.95 8.55
CA LEU A 136 -7.60 -2.44 7.19
C LEU A 136 -7.45 -0.91 7.20
N THR A 137 -6.55 -0.38 6.38
CA THR A 137 -6.29 1.06 6.28
C THR A 137 -6.40 1.55 4.83
N ALA A 138 -7.01 2.73 4.65
CA ALA A 138 -7.04 3.42 3.37
C ALA A 138 -7.01 4.94 3.56
N CYS A 139 -6.72 5.69 2.49
CA CYS A 139 -6.76 7.15 2.49
C CYS A 139 -8.19 7.69 2.72
N HIS A 140 -8.32 8.85 3.36
CA HIS A 140 -9.60 9.52 3.57
C HIS A 140 -9.45 11.06 3.56
N PRO A 141 -10.46 11.82 3.09
CA PRO A 141 -11.62 11.38 2.28
C PRO A 141 -11.19 10.86 0.90
N GLU A 142 -12.15 10.46 0.05
CA GLU A 142 -11.81 10.11 -1.33
C GLU A 142 -11.02 11.24 -2.01
N TYR A 143 -10.06 10.86 -2.87
CA TYR A 143 -9.16 11.80 -3.56
C TYR A 143 -8.26 12.62 -2.63
N SER A 144 -8.12 12.22 -1.35
CA SER A 144 -7.28 12.90 -0.37
C SER A 144 -6.56 11.90 0.55
N ALA A 145 -5.28 12.17 0.83
CA ALA A 145 -4.49 11.41 1.80
C ALA A 145 -4.38 12.11 3.16
N ARG A 146 -5.26 13.09 3.45
CA ARG A 146 -5.21 13.92 4.68
C ARG A 146 -5.47 13.12 5.95
N GLN A 147 -6.27 12.07 5.85
CA GLN A 147 -6.65 11.20 6.97
C GLN A 147 -6.57 9.74 6.52
N ARG A 148 -6.83 8.83 7.45
CA ARG A 148 -6.98 7.41 7.18
C ARG A 148 -8.32 6.93 7.67
N ILE A 149 -8.97 6.08 6.87
CA ILE A 149 -10.14 5.32 7.28
C ILE A 149 -9.68 3.93 7.74
N ILE A 150 -10.18 3.51 8.90
CA ILE A 150 -9.73 2.31 9.60
C ILE A 150 -10.92 1.38 9.85
N VAL A 151 -10.74 0.11 9.52
CA VAL A 151 -11.65 -0.99 9.88
C VAL A 151 -10.87 -1.99 10.71
N ASN A 152 -11.38 -2.32 11.89
CA ASN A 152 -10.88 -3.46 12.66
C ASN A 152 -11.86 -4.63 12.55
N ALA A 153 -11.32 -5.84 12.48
CA ALA A 153 -12.12 -7.06 12.53
C ALA A 153 -11.40 -8.14 13.35
N VAL A 154 -12.13 -8.86 14.19
CA VAL A 154 -11.57 -9.91 15.07
C VAL A 154 -11.69 -11.28 14.42
N LEU A 155 -10.69 -12.12 14.61
CA LEU A 155 -10.66 -13.50 14.13
C LEU A 155 -11.74 -14.31 14.87
N SER A 156 -12.53 -15.07 14.12
CA SER A 156 -13.62 -15.89 14.67
C SER A 156 -13.16 -17.30 15.10
N GLU A 157 -11.91 -17.67 14.79
CA GLU A 157 -11.33 -19.00 14.95
C GLU A 157 -10.00 -18.93 15.71
N GLU A 158 -9.39 -20.08 15.99
CA GLU A 158 -8.06 -20.12 16.61
C GLU A 158 -6.98 -19.61 15.64
N PRO A 159 -5.99 -18.86 16.13
CA PRO A 159 -4.91 -18.36 15.29
C PRO A 159 -3.97 -19.49 14.86
N ALA A 160 -3.45 -19.39 13.64
CA ALA A 160 -2.40 -20.27 13.15
C ALA A 160 -1.08 -20.07 13.92
N PRO A 161 -0.26 -21.11 14.05
CA PRO A 161 1.03 -21.01 14.73
C PRO A 161 1.97 -20.04 14.01
N THR A 162 2.67 -19.21 14.80
CA THR A 162 3.70 -18.29 14.32
C THR A 162 5.07 -18.97 14.33
N SER A 163 5.93 -18.63 13.36
CA SER A 163 7.35 -18.94 13.48
C SER A 163 7.94 -18.11 14.63
N PRO A 164 8.76 -18.68 15.53
CA PRO A 164 9.31 -17.93 16.66
C PRO A 164 10.11 -16.70 16.16
N PRO A 165 9.98 -15.55 16.83
CA PRO A 165 10.63 -14.31 16.39
C PRO A 165 12.15 -14.46 16.51
N SER A 166 12.84 -14.48 15.38
CA SER A 166 14.28 -14.25 15.34
C SER A 166 14.56 -12.81 15.76
N LYS A 167 15.60 -12.56 16.58
CA LYS A 167 16.01 -11.24 17.07
C LYS A 167 16.16 -10.16 15.97
N ALA A 168 16.32 -10.57 14.71
CA ALA A 168 16.31 -9.68 13.55
C ALA A 168 14.98 -8.94 13.31
N VAL A 169 13.85 -9.46 13.80
CA VAL A 169 12.52 -8.88 13.57
C VAL A 169 12.33 -7.59 14.36
N THR A 170 12.85 -7.48 15.58
CA THR A 170 12.71 -6.26 16.42
C THR A 170 13.46 -5.05 15.84
N GLU A 171 14.62 -5.29 15.21
CA GLU A 171 15.40 -4.23 14.54
C GLU A 171 14.82 -3.87 13.16
N ALA A 172 14.22 -4.85 12.47
CA ALA A 172 13.51 -4.63 11.20
C ALA A 172 12.20 -3.84 11.37
N VAL A 173 11.47 -4.03 12.47
CA VAL A 173 10.22 -3.28 12.78
C VAL A 173 10.52 -1.79 12.97
N THR A 174 11.61 -1.45 13.65
CA THR A 174 11.99 -0.04 13.88
C THR A 174 12.44 0.66 12.58
N THR A 175 13.13 -0.06 11.70
CA THR A 175 13.58 0.47 10.40
C THR A 175 12.42 0.57 9.42
N SER A 176 11.50 -0.39 9.44
CA SER A 176 10.29 -0.40 8.61
C SER A 176 9.38 0.76 8.96
N ASN A 177 9.15 1.07 10.24
CA ASN A 177 8.34 2.24 10.66
C ASN A 177 8.85 3.57 10.08
N ARG A 178 10.15 3.70 9.81
CA ARG A 178 10.72 4.88 9.14
C ARG A 178 10.48 4.88 7.62
N ALA A 179 10.57 3.72 6.98
CA ALA A 179 10.26 3.54 5.56
C ALA A 179 8.75 3.58 5.25
N LEU A 180 7.91 3.27 6.24
CA LEU A 180 6.45 3.31 6.17
C LEU A 180 5.94 4.76 5.97
N ASP A 181 6.58 5.75 6.61
CA ASP A 181 6.28 7.17 6.41
C ASP A 181 6.73 7.67 5.02
N GLU A 182 7.89 7.21 4.54
CA GLU A 182 8.45 7.57 3.22
C GLU A 182 7.68 6.95 2.03
N GLY A 183 7.02 5.80 2.24
CA GLY A 183 6.21 5.15 1.20
C GLY A 183 4.83 5.79 0.98
N MET A 184 4.23 6.36 2.04
CA MET A 184 2.90 6.97 1.98
C MET A 184 2.93 8.48 1.72
N SER A 185 3.96 9.18 2.20
CA SER A 185 4.22 10.57 1.81
C SER A 185 4.98 10.61 0.49
N GLY A 186 4.89 11.70 -0.26
CA GLY A 186 5.73 11.92 -1.43
C GLY A 186 7.21 11.78 -1.08
N ASP A 187 8.05 11.30 -2.00
CA ASP A 187 9.50 11.41 -1.83
C ASP A 187 9.92 12.86 -2.10
N ASP A 188 10.03 13.67 -1.04
CA ASP A 188 10.39 15.09 -1.12
C ASP A 188 11.78 15.31 -1.77
N SER A 189 12.65 14.30 -1.75
CA SER A 189 13.97 14.36 -2.40
C SER A 189 13.88 14.31 -3.93
N ALA A 190 12.74 13.89 -4.48
CA ALA A 190 12.49 13.84 -5.92
C ALA A 190 12.13 15.21 -6.53
N LEU A 191 11.84 16.24 -5.73
CA LEU A 191 11.44 17.57 -6.22
C LEU A 191 12.58 18.32 -6.91
N LEU A 192 13.77 18.35 -6.28
CA LEU A 192 14.98 18.99 -6.81
C LEU A 192 15.38 18.45 -8.20
N PRO A 193 15.51 17.13 -8.41
CA PRO A 193 15.79 16.59 -9.74
C PRO A 193 14.65 16.85 -10.73
N ALA A 194 13.37 16.77 -10.31
CA ALA A 194 12.24 17.08 -11.20
C ALA A 194 12.31 18.50 -11.78
N ILE A 195 12.60 19.50 -10.93
CA ILE A 195 12.77 20.90 -11.32
C ILE A 195 14.01 21.07 -12.20
N ALA A 196 15.14 20.44 -11.83
CA ALA A 196 16.37 20.53 -12.61
C ALA A 196 16.20 20.03 -14.05
N PHE A 197 15.53 18.90 -14.25
CA PHE A 197 15.23 18.37 -15.59
C PHE A 197 14.24 19.25 -16.36
N ALA A 198 13.24 19.83 -15.70
CA ALA A 198 12.31 20.78 -16.33
C ALA A 198 13.02 22.06 -16.80
N VAL A 199 13.90 22.62 -15.97
CA VAL A 199 14.72 23.79 -16.33
C VAL A 199 15.69 23.45 -17.47
N ALA A 200 16.34 22.28 -17.43
CA ALA A 200 17.20 21.82 -18.52
C ALA A 200 16.42 21.68 -19.84
N ALA A 201 15.22 21.09 -19.81
CA ALA A 201 14.36 20.98 -20.98
C ALA A 201 14.00 22.35 -21.57
N LEU A 202 13.68 23.31 -20.70
CA LEU A 202 13.36 24.68 -21.09
C LEU A 202 14.57 25.39 -21.70
N LEU A 203 15.76 25.26 -21.10
CA LEU A 203 17.00 25.85 -21.61
C LEU A 203 17.41 25.26 -22.97
N VAL A 204 17.32 23.93 -23.12
CA VAL A 204 17.60 23.25 -24.40
C VAL A 204 16.59 23.67 -25.46
N GLY A 205 15.30 23.78 -25.10
CA GLY A 205 14.26 24.28 -25.99
C GLY A 205 14.49 25.73 -26.45
N ILE A 206 14.87 26.62 -25.53
CA ILE A 206 15.19 28.02 -25.83
C ILE A 206 16.44 28.12 -26.73
N ALA A 207 17.48 27.34 -26.44
CA ALA A 207 18.70 27.30 -27.26
C ALA A 207 18.40 26.78 -28.67
N ALA A 208 17.63 25.69 -28.78
CA ALA A 208 17.17 25.16 -30.06
C ALA A 208 16.34 26.18 -30.85
N TRP A 209 15.46 26.93 -30.18
CA TRP A 209 14.69 28.00 -30.79
C TRP A 209 15.55 29.17 -31.29
N PHE A 210 16.51 29.63 -30.47
CA PHE A 210 17.41 30.75 -30.83
C PHE A 210 18.36 30.41 -31.98
N ILE A 211 18.95 29.21 -31.96
CA ILE A 211 19.85 28.75 -33.02
C ILE A 211 19.04 28.40 -34.27
N GLY A 212 17.83 27.85 -34.13
CA GLY A 212 16.90 27.56 -35.24
C GLY A 212 16.29 28.80 -35.88
N ARG A 213 16.35 29.94 -35.17
CA ARG A 213 16.06 31.28 -35.71
C ARG A 213 17.20 31.82 -36.56
N ARG A 214 18.43 31.31 -36.37
CA ARG A 214 19.63 31.72 -37.10
C ARG A 214 19.95 30.80 -38.29
N TRP A 215 19.72 29.48 -38.20
CA TRP A 215 20.01 28.49 -39.27
C TRP A 215 18.75 27.71 -39.71
N LYS A 216 18.77 27.06 -40.90
CA LYS A 216 17.62 26.34 -41.50
C LYS A 216 16.89 25.46 -40.46
N LYS A 217 15.56 25.61 -40.39
CA LYS A 217 14.72 25.14 -39.26
C LYS A 217 14.69 23.62 -39.09
N TRP A 218 14.66 22.85 -40.16
CA TRP A 218 14.29 21.42 -40.13
C TRP A 218 15.29 20.47 -39.41
N PRO A 219 16.61 20.56 -39.60
CA PRO A 219 17.58 19.66 -38.94
C PRO A 219 17.63 19.83 -37.42
N MET A 220 17.35 21.05 -36.94
CA MET A 220 17.43 21.42 -35.54
C MET A 220 16.27 20.88 -34.71
N TRP A 221 15.05 20.91 -35.24
CA TRP A 221 13.90 20.27 -34.58
C TRP A 221 14.07 18.74 -34.56
N LEU A 222 14.65 18.14 -35.59
CA LEU A 222 14.96 16.70 -35.61
C LEU A 222 15.91 16.24 -34.50
N LEU A 223 16.92 17.05 -34.15
CA LEU A 223 17.90 16.72 -33.10
C LEU A 223 17.48 17.18 -31.70
N GLY A 224 16.82 18.35 -31.58
CA GLY A 224 16.45 18.93 -30.29
C GLY A 224 15.21 18.29 -29.66
N THR A 225 14.22 17.91 -30.47
CA THR A 225 12.95 17.37 -29.97
C THR A 225 13.11 16.06 -29.16
N PRO A 226 13.91 15.06 -29.59
CA PRO A 226 14.14 13.85 -28.78
C PRO A 226 14.79 14.13 -27.42
N VAL A 227 15.71 15.09 -27.36
CA VAL A 227 16.40 15.48 -26.12
C VAL A 227 15.44 16.16 -25.15
N VAL A 228 14.62 17.10 -25.65
CA VAL A 228 13.60 17.77 -24.83
C VAL A 228 12.57 16.77 -24.33
N LEU A 229 12.09 15.85 -25.17
CA LEU A 229 11.16 14.80 -24.77
C LEU A 229 11.75 13.88 -23.69
N GLY A 230 13.04 13.52 -23.80
CA GLY A 230 13.73 12.75 -22.77
C GLY A 230 13.81 13.49 -21.44
N LEU A 231 14.15 14.79 -21.44
CA LEU A 231 14.23 15.60 -20.21
C LEU A 231 12.86 15.81 -19.57
N VAL A 232 11.82 16.03 -20.37
CA VAL A 232 10.43 16.11 -19.89
C VAL A 232 9.98 14.77 -19.31
N TRP A 233 10.32 13.66 -19.95
CA TRP A 233 10.06 12.31 -19.42
C TRP A 233 10.73 12.08 -18.06
N PHE A 234 12.00 12.43 -17.90
CA PHE A 234 12.68 12.32 -16.61
C PHE A 234 12.04 13.21 -15.56
N SER A 235 11.70 14.46 -15.89
CA SER A 235 10.97 15.36 -14.99
C SER A 235 9.65 14.74 -14.54
N TYR A 236 8.88 14.14 -15.45
CA TYR A 236 7.65 13.42 -15.14
C TYR A 236 7.88 12.22 -14.21
N VAL A 237 8.91 11.40 -14.45
CA VAL A 237 9.25 10.25 -13.58
C VAL A 237 9.57 10.68 -12.15
N TYR A 238 10.30 11.78 -11.98
CA TYR A 238 10.59 12.31 -10.65
C TYR A 238 9.37 12.97 -10.00
N LEU A 239 8.51 13.62 -10.79
CA LEU A 239 7.25 14.20 -10.31
C LEU A 239 6.27 13.12 -9.82
N ASP A 240 6.18 11.98 -10.52
CA ASP A 240 5.36 10.82 -10.10
C ASP A 240 5.81 10.24 -8.76
N ARG A 241 7.13 10.32 -8.44
CA ARG A 241 7.66 9.91 -7.13
C ARG A 241 7.34 10.90 -6.02
N TYR A 242 7.39 12.20 -6.34
CA TYR A 242 7.08 13.28 -5.42
C TYR A 242 5.61 13.31 -5.03
N LEU A 243 4.70 13.00 -5.95
CA LEU A 243 3.28 13.03 -5.61
C LEU A 243 2.92 11.86 -4.67
N PRO A 244 2.17 12.12 -3.57
CA PRO A 244 1.60 11.05 -2.78
C PRO A 244 0.65 10.25 -3.66
N SER A 245 0.72 8.92 -3.59
CA SER A 245 -0.19 8.04 -4.32
C SER A 245 -1.58 8.11 -3.67
N LEU A 246 -2.41 9.05 -4.14
CA LEU A 246 -3.82 9.20 -3.77
C LEU A 246 -4.66 7.98 -4.18
#